data_AF-A0A9D7F8B3-F1
#
_entry.id   AF-A0A9D7F8B3-F1
#
_cell.length_a   1.000
_cell.length_b   1.000
_cell.length_c   1.000
_cell.angle_alpha   90.00
_cell.angle_beta   90.00
_cell.angle_gamma   90.00
#
_symmetry.space_group_name_H-M   'P 1'
#
loop_
_entity.id
_entity.type
_entity.pdbx_description
1 polymer ?
#
loop_
_entity_poly.entity_id
_entity_poly.type
_entity_poly.pdbx_seq_one_letter_code
_entity_poly.pdbx_strand_id
1 'polypeptide(L)'
;MKAKSTLRLILLQLGCIAWVASLTAQPLSGAYTIDSALPTAGANFQSFNDFAASININGVADHVIATVEPGSGPYQEQVVFSNIPGAGPDATITLEGSGETISAVTSSTSRHVVRLANCQYFTVNNLHVAWDPASTGGFYAIHVFDTGNHITISNCEVDISGTNSTLYGAYIVSGSETSILEGGDFHNILITQNSAQGGDITHRYSDWFLPWPATSSFPTTSFSTPTPTPCTSGKRTGW
;
A
#
# COMPACT_ATOMS: atom_id res chain seq x y z
N MET A 1 27.78 -49.80 60.50
CA MET A 1 27.66 -50.24 59.08
C MET A 1 26.19 -50.30 58.70
N LYS A 2 25.84 -49.81 57.48
CA LYS A 2 24.50 -49.77 56.83
C LYS A 2 23.58 -48.65 57.36
N ALA A 3 23.44 -47.46 56.77
CA ALA A 3 23.14 -47.00 55.41
C ALA A 3 21.66 -47.11 55.00
N LYS A 4 21.04 -45.92 54.84
CA LYS A 4 20.08 -45.49 53.80
C LYS A 4 18.68 -46.14 53.79
N SER A 5 17.64 -45.34 54.04
CA SER A 5 16.36 -45.39 53.27
C SER A 5 15.30 -44.45 53.84
N THR A 6 15.29 -43.17 53.43
CA THR A 6 14.06 -42.36 53.32
C THR A 6 14.32 -41.11 52.49
N LEU A 7 14.72 -41.30 51.24
CA LEU A 7 14.79 -40.21 50.25
C LEU A 7 14.24 -40.73 48.92
N ARG A 8 12.92 -40.94 48.88
CA ARG A 8 12.17 -41.25 47.65
C ARG A 8 10.76 -40.68 47.78
N LEU A 9 10.62 -39.36 47.66
CA LEU A 9 9.34 -38.76 47.26
C LEU A 9 9.49 -37.31 46.72
N ILE A 10 10.55 -37.01 45.97
CA ILE A 10 10.64 -35.78 45.17
C ILE A 10 11.42 -36.14 43.89
N LEU A 11 10.78 -36.81 42.94
CA LEU A 11 11.33 -37.07 41.61
C LEU A 11 10.20 -37.45 40.64
N LEU A 12 9.22 -36.55 40.49
CA LEU A 12 8.28 -36.58 39.36
C LEU A 12 7.78 -35.18 38.98
N GLN A 13 8.69 -34.20 38.92
CA GLN A 13 8.42 -32.90 38.29
C GLN A 13 9.59 -32.40 37.42
N LEU A 14 10.51 -33.29 37.03
CA LEU A 14 11.62 -32.98 36.12
C LEU A 14 11.35 -33.53 34.70
N GLY A 15 10.11 -33.40 34.22
CA GLY A 15 9.70 -33.92 32.91
C GLY A 15 8.98 -32.92 31.99
N CYS A 16 8.63 -31.74 32.50
CA CYS A 16 8.03 -30.69 31.67
C CYS A 16 9.12 -29.69 31.28
N ILE A 17 10.14 -30.14 30.54
CA ILE A 17 10.85 -29.19 29.68
C ILE A 17 9.82 -28.86 28.60
N ALA A 18 9.01 -27.84 28.86
CA ALA A 18 8.33 -27.15 27.79
C ALA A 18 9.45 -26.75 26.85
N TRP A 19 9.52 -27.41 25.69
CA TRP A 19 10.15 -26.82 24.53
C TRP A 19 9.39 -25.52 24.30
N VAL A 20 9.83 -24.44 24.93
CA VAL A 20 9.63 -23.12 24.38
C VAL A 20 10.45 -23.16 23.11
N ALA A 21 9.81 -23.59 22.02
CA ALA A 21 10.28 -23.23 20.70
C ALA A 21 10.41 -21.70 20.78
N SER A 22 11.65 -21.21 20.81
CA SER A 22 11.90 -19.82 20.55
C SER A 22 11.26 -19.58 19.20
N LEU A 23 10.10 -18.92 19.19
CA LEU A 23 9.49 -18.41 17.99
C LEU A 23 10.37 -17.23 17.59
N THR A 24 11.57 -17.54 17.09
CA THR A 24 12.39 -16.55 16.43
C THR A 24 11.53 -16.06 15.28
N ALA A 25 11.16 -14.79 15.31
CA ALA A 25 10.68 -14.07 14.13
C ALA A 25 11.58 -14.46 12.95
N GLN A 26 11.03 -15.21 12.00
CA GLN A 26 11.72 -15.56 10.77
C GLN A 26 11.30 -14.54 9.71
N PRO A 27 12.26 -14.00 8.94
CA PRO A 27 11.92 -13.17 7.80
C PRO A 27 10.98 -13.92 6.85
N LEU A 28 10.10 -13.17 6.18
CA LEU A 28 9.16 -13.75 5.25
C LEU A 28 9.87 -14.20 3.97
N SER A 29 9.36 -15.26 3.35
CA SER A 29 9.86 -15.80 2.08
C SER A 29 8.76 -16.57 1.36
N GLY A 30 8.59 -16.34 0.06
CA GLY A 30 7.65 -17.05 -0.77
C GLY A 30 6.25 -16.44 -0.82
N ALA A 31 5.24 -17.30 -1.03
CA ALA A 31 3.87 -16.88 -1.27
C ALA A 31 3.05 -16.85 0.04
N TYR A 32 2.27 -15.78 0.20
CA TYR A 32 1.31 -15.57 1.28
C TYR A 32 -0.04 -15.18 0.70
N THR A 33 -1.10 -15.43 1.47
CA THR A 33 -2.46 -14.99 1.16
C THR A 33 -2.90 -13.90 2.13
N ILE A 34 -3.71 -12.97 1.65
CA ILE A 34 -4.49 -12.06 2.50
C ILE A 34 -5.96 -12.44 2.31
N ASP A 35 -6.55 -13.08 3.32
CA ASP A 35 -7.92 -13.59 3.27
C ASP A 35 -8.60 -13.39 4.64
N SER A 36 -9.62 -12.53 4.67
CA SER A 36 -10.37 -12.21 5.90
C SER A 36 -11.22 -13.37 6.42
N ALA A 37 -11.52 -14.36 5.57
CA ALA A 37 -12.29 -15.55 5.93
C ALA A 37 -11.49 -16.57 6.75
N LEU A 38 -10.15 -16.46 6.75
CA LEU A 38 -9.24 -17.34 7.46
C LEU A 38 -8.46 -16.57 8.52
N PRO A 39 -8.17 -17.16 9.70
CA PRO A 39 -7.34 -16.51 10.70
C PRO A 39 -5.91 -16.32 10.20
N THR A 40 -5.20 -15.33 10.75
CA THR A 40 -3.76 -15.15 10.54
C THR A 40 -2.99 -16.34 11.10
N ALA A 41 -2.50 -17.21 10.23
CA ALA A 41 -1.74 -18.40 10.57
C ALA A 41 -1.03 -18.98 9.34
N GLY A 42 0.16 -19.55 9.55
CA GLY A 42 0.92 -20.18 8.47
C GLY A 42 1.25 -19.17 7.37
N ALA A 43 0.73 -19.40 6.17
CA ALA A 43 0.92 -18.53 5.01
C ALA A 43 -0.24 -17.53 4.79
N ASN A 44 -1.24 -17.49 5.67
CA ASN A 44 -2.37 -16.55 5.56
C ASN A 44 -2.24 -15.40 6.56
N PHE A 45 -2.56 -14.19 6.10
CA PHE A 45 -2.86 -13.02 6.91
C PHE A 45 -4.34 -12.69 6.77
N GLN A 46 -5.02 -12.40 7.88
CA GLN A 46 -6.44 -12.08 7.87
C GLN A 46 -6.71 -10.67 7.30
N SER A 47 -5.72 -9.79 7.35
CA SER A 47 -5.81 -8.38 6.96
C SER A 47 -4.53 -7.87 6.30
N PHE A 48 -4.62 -6.72 5.61
CA PHE A 48 -3.44 -6.02 5.14
C PHE A 48 -2.60 -5.53 6.32
N ASN A 49 -3.23 -5.11 7.40
CA ASN A 49 -2.55 -4.71 8.63
C ASN A 49 -1.80 -5.85 9.32
N ASP A 50 -2.32 -7.08 9.32
CA ASP A 50 -1.59 -8.25 9.84
C ASP A 50 -0.36 -8.57 8.99
N PHE A 51 -0.49 -8.49 7.66
CA PHE A 51 0.65 -8.65 6.76
C PHE A 51 1.69 -7.54 6.98
N ALA A 52 1.25 -6.28 7.01
CA ALA A 52 2.10 -5.12 7.26
C ALA A 52 2.82 -5.21 8.61
N ALA A 53 2.13 -5.59 9.69
CA ALA A 53 2.73 -5.79 11.00
C ALA A 53 3.82 -6.86 10.97
N SER A 54 3.55 -7.99 10.30
CA SER A 54 4.52 -9.09 10.19
C SER A 54 5.75 -8.68 9.38
N ILE A 55 5.56 -8.11 8.18
CA ILE A 55 6.66 -7.78 7.28
C ILE A 55 7.48 -6.57 7.75
N ASN A 56 6.86 -5.59 8.42
CA ASN A 56 7.58 -4.45 9.02
C ASN A 56 8.52 -4.91 10.16
N ILE A 57 8.11 -5.92 10.95
CA ILE A 57 8.89 -6.42 12.09
C ILE A 57 9.93 -7.44 11.65
N ASN A 58 9.52 -8.41 10.83
CA ASN A 58 10.33 -9.59 10.52
C ASN A 58 11.20 -9.39 9.27
N GLY A 59 10.83 -8.47 8.38
CA GLY A 59 11.49 -8.28 7.10
C GLY A 59 11.28 -9.45 6.14
N VAL A 60 12.13 -9.49 5.11
CA VAL A 60 12.14 -10.53 4.08
C VAL A 60 13.54 -11.13 3.90
N ALA A 61 13.61 -12.41 3.54
CA ALA A 61 14.86 -13.10 3.21
C ALA A 61 14.92 -13.62 1.76
N ASP A 62 13.80 -13.56 1.03
CA ASP A 62 13.66 -13.94 -0.37
C ASP A 62 12.48 -13.12 -0.96
N HIS A 63 12.15 -13.31 -2.23
CA HIS A 63 10.98 -12.75 -2.87
C HIS A 63 9.71 -13.12 -2.10
N VAL A 64 8.92 -12.11 -1.76
CA VAL A 64 7.63 -12.25 -1.07
C VAL A 64 6.52 -11.78 -1.99
N ILE A 65 5.51 -12.64 -2.16
CA ILE A 65 4.27 -12.30 -2.87
C ILE A 65 3.11 -12.51 -1.91
N ALA A 66 2.40 -11.45 -1.56
CA ALA A 66 1.16 -11.51 -0.81
C ALA A 66 -0.01 -11.29 -1.78
N THR A 67 -0.77 -12.35 -2.05
CA THR A 67 -1.94 -12.33 -2.92
C THR A 67 -3.20 -12.17 -2.08
N VAL A 68 -3.98 -11.13 -2.34
CA VAL A 68 -5.31 -10.98 -1.73
C VAL A 68 -6.26 -11.96 -2.39
N GLU A 69 -7.01 -12.70 -1.59
CA GLU A 69 -7.99 -13.67 -2.09
C GLU A 69 -9.19 -12.94 -2.72
N PRO A 70 -9.58 -13.22 -3.96
CA PRO A 70 -10.73 -12.55 -4.58
C PRO A 70 -12.02 -12.74 -3.77
N GLY A 71 -12.73 -11.65 -3.50
CA GLY A 71 -13.96 -11.65 -2.70
C GLY A 71 -13.76 -11.81 -1.19
N SER A 72 -12.52 -11.75 -0.68
CA SER A 72 -12.25 -11.70 0.76
C SER A 72 -12.44 -10.30 1.36
N GLY A 73 -12.60 -9.27 0.53
CA GLY A 73 -12.89 -7.90 0.92
C GLY A 73 -14.40 -7.56 0.92
N PRO A 74 -14.76 -6.26 1.03
CA PRO A 74 -13.84 -5.12 1.11
C PRO A 74 -13.13 -5.02 2.47
N TYR A 75 -11.90 -4.52 2.46
CA TYR A 75 -11.11 -4.26 3.64
C TYR A 75 -11.25 -2.79 4.06
N GLN A 76 -11.54 -2.53 5.34
CA GLN A 76 -11.62 -1.17 5.90
C GLN A 76 -10.44 -0.91 6.83
N GLU A 77 -9.31 -0.54 6.24
CA GLU A 77 -8.00 -0.51 6.91
C GLU A 77 -7.14 0.63 6.40
N GLN A 78 -6.54 1.38 7.32
CA GLN A 78 -5.45 2.30 7.02
C GLN A 78 -4.13 1.56 7.27
N VAL A 79 -3.34 1.34 6.21
CA VAL A 79 -2.19 0.42 6.19
C VAL A 79 -0.90 1.17 5.94
N VAL A 80 0.13 0.85 6.72
CA VAL A 80 1.49 1.39 6.55
C VAL A 80 2.51 0.26 6.45
N PHE A 81 3.18 0.18 5.30
CA PHE A 81 4.43 -0.54 5.16
C PHE A 81 5.57 0.43 5.47
N SER A 82 6.40 0.11 6.45
CA SER A 82 7.49 0.97 6.94
C SER A 82 8.81 0.25 6.76
N ASN A 83 9.75 0.82 6.00
CA ASN A 83 11.11 0.31 5.76
C ASN A 83 11.31 -1.18 6.08
N ILE A 84 11.12 -2.03 5.08
CA ILE A 84 11.12 -3.49 5.25
C ILE A 84 12.57 -4.01 5.33
N PRO A 85 13.00 -4.59 6.45
CA PRO A 85 14.35 -5.15 6.56
C PRO A 85 14.59 -6.25 5.54
N GLY A 86 15.76 -6.24 4.90
CA GLY A 86 16.14 -7.24 3.90
C GLY A 86 15.57 -7.01 2.50
N ALA A 87 14.64 -6.07 2.31
CA ALA A 87 14.11 -5.76 0.98
C ALA A 87 15.23 -5.26 0.04
N GLY A 88 15.29 -5.80 -1.17
CA GLY A 88 16.40 -5.54 -2.10
C GLY A 88 16.18 -6.21 -3.46
N PRO A 89 17.17 -6.12 -4.37
CA PRO A 89 17.08 -6.74 -5.69
C PRO A 89 16.93 -8.26 -5.64
N ASP A 90 17.46 -8.90 -4.59
CA ASP A 90 17.38 -10.36 -4.36
C ASP A 90 16.21 -10.76 -3.43
N ALA A 91 15.42 -9.79 -2.93
CA ALA A 91 14.31 -10.02 -2.01
C ALA A 91 13.24 -8.93 -2.19
N THR A 92 12.50 -9.02 -3.30
CA THR A 92 11.45 -8.06 -3.67
C THR A 92 10.13 -8.39 -3.00
N ILE A 93 9.27 -7.38 -2.83
CA ILE A 93 7.95 -7.55 -2.23
C ILE A 93 6.89 -7.21 -3.26
N THR A 94 5.89 -8.08 -3.42
CA THR A 94 4.72 -7.83 -4.28
C THR A 94 3.45 -8.01 -3.46
N LEU A 95 2.64 -6.96 -3.39
CA LEU A 95 1.26 -7.01 -2.95
C LEU A 95 0.38 -7.14 -4.19
N GLU A 96 -0.17 -8.33 -4.42
CA GLU A 96 -1.10 -8.61 -5.51
C GLU A 96 -2.53 -8.48 -4.99
N GLY A 97 -3.21 -7.40 -5.35
CA GLY A 97 -4.54 -7.06 -4.85
C GLY A 97 -5.68 -7.89 -5.45
N SER A 98 -5.47 -8.59 -6.56
CA SER A 98 -6.50 -9.43 -7.22
C SER A 98 -7.82 -8.71 -7.55
N GLY A 99 -7.81 -7.39 -7.67
CA GLY A 99 -9.00 -6.55 -7.85
C GLY A 99 -9.78 -6.25 -6.57
N GLU A 100 -9.30 -6.68 -5.40
CA GLU A 100 -9.99 -6.42 -4.14
C GLU A 100 -9.97 -4.97 -3.72
N THR A 101 -11.01 -4.61 -2.98
CA THR A 101 -11.24 -3.24 -2.53
C THR A 101 -10.72 -3.03 -1.13
N ILE A 102 -9.93 -1.97 -0.94
CA ILE A 102 -9.56 -1.41 0.36
C ILE A 102 -10.03 0.04 0.48
N SER A 103 -10.51 0.43 1.66
CA SER A 103 -10.83 1.82 2.00
C SER A 103 -10.40 2.14 3.43
N ALA A 104 -10.33 3.41 3.77
CA ALA A 104 -10.12 3.86 5.15
C ALA A 104 -10.77 5.22 5.38
N VAL A 105 -11.18 5.47 6.62
CA VAL A 105 -11.57 6.81 7.08
C VAL A 105 -10.32 7.64 7.31
N THR A 106 -10.08 8.64 6.45
CA THR A 106 -8.91 9.51 6.54
C THR A 106 -9.21 10.81 7.30
N SER A 107 -8.14 11.47 7.77
CA SER A 107 -8.21 12.73 8.53
C SER A 107 -7.24 13.77 7.97
N SER A 108 -7.28 14.99 8.53
CA SER A 108 -6.33 16.05 8.17
C SER A 108 -4.88 15.75 8.56
N THR A 109 -4.65 14.84 9.50
CA THR A 109 -3.32 14.41 9.97
C THR A 109 -2.90 13.05 9.41
N SER A 110 -3.84 12.22 8.97
CA SER A 110 -3.56 10.91 8.37
C SER A 110 -4.41 10.70 7.12
N ARG A 111 -3.84 11.03 5.97
CA ARG A 111 -4.57 11.12 4.70
C ARG A 111 -4.57 9.83 3.89
N HIS A 112 -3.81 8.80 4.28
CA HIS A 112 -3.53 7.66 3.41
C HIS A 112 -4.54 6.52 3.56
N VAL A 113 -4.72 5.68 2.53
CA VAL A 113 -5.28 4.33 2.73
C VAL A 113 -4.14 3.32 2.79
N VAL A 114 -3.28 3.30 1.76
CA VAL A 114 -2.05 2.49 1.73
C VAL A 114 -0.85 3.43 1.68
N ARG A 115 0.09 3.27 2.62
CA ARG A 115 1.33 4.03 2.65
C ARG A 115 2.55 3.12 2.56
N LEU A 116 3.47 3.48 1.67
CA LEU A 116 4.82 2.94 1.56
C LEU A 116 5.78 3.97 2.14
N ALA A 117 6.04 3.87 3.43
CA ALA A 117 6.90 4.79 4.17
C ALA A 117 8.35 4.26 4.18
N ASN A 118 9.25 4.97 3.52
CA ASN A 118 10.66 4.58 3.46
C ASN A 118 10.88 3.17 2.90
N CYS A 119 10.09 2.78 1.89
CA CYS A 119 10.13 1.44 1.31
C CYS A 119 11.06 1.37 0.10
N GLN A 120 11.55 0.15 -0.17
CA GLN A 120 12.28 -0.14 -1.40
C GLN A 120 11.92 -1.51 -1.97
N TYR A 121 12.07 -1.69 -3.29
CA TYR A 121 11.81 -2.95 -4.00
C TYR A 121 10.41 -3.52 -3.72
N PHE A 122 9.40 -2.64 -3.74
CA PHE A 122 8.02 -2.95 -3.39
C PHE A 122 7.09 -2.69 -4.58
N THR A 123 6.23 -3.66 -4.89
CA THR A 123 5.20 -3.56 -5.92
C THR A 123 3.81 -3.64 -5.29
N VAL A 124 2.94 -2.69 -5.64
CA VAL A 124 1.49 -2.78 -5.42
C VAL A 124 0.84 -3.01 -6.79
N ASN A 125 0.23 -4.17 -6.98
CA ASN A 125 -0.40 -4.53 -8.24
C ASN A 125 -1.89 -4.81 -8.05
N ASN A 126 -2.72 -4.39 -9.01
CA ASN A 126 -4.11 -4.86 -9.14
C ASN A 126 -4.97 -4.67 -7.88
N LEU A 127 -4.84 -3.53 -7.21
CA LEU A 127 -5.61 -3.19 -6.02
C LEU A 127 -6.64 -2.10 -6.36
N HIS A 128 -7.87 -2.24 -5.84
CA HIS A 128 -8.87 -1.18 -5.89
C HIS A 128 -8.88 -0.40 -4.58
N VAL A 129 -8.69 0.92 -4.63
CA VAL A 129 -8.79 1.79 -3.44
C VAL A 129 -10.01 2.69 -3.57
N ALA A 130 -10.93 2.57 -2.62
CA ALA A 130 -12.18 3.32 -2.61
C ALA A 130 -12.16 4.43 -1.56
N TRP A 131 -12.74 5.57 -1.91
CA TRP A 131 -13.04 6.65 -0.99
C TRP A 131 -14.08 6.25 0.05
N ASP A 132 -13.80 6.54 1.31
CA ASP A 132 -14.78 6.43 2.39
C ASP A 132 -15.44 7.80 2.65
N PRO A 133 -16.77 7.94 2.60
CA PRO A 133 -17.47 9.21 2.78
C PRO A 133 -17.38 9.80 4.19
N ALA A 134 -16.96 9.04 5.21
CA ALA A 134 -16.69 9.55 6.55
C ALA A 134 -15.31 10.23 6.64
N SER A 135 -14.47 10.10 5.62
CA SER A 135 -13.16 10.75 5.55
C SER A 135 -13.28 12.27 5.57
N THR A 136 -12.44 12.91 6.38
CA THR A 136 -12.42 14.36 6.52
C THR A 136 -11.04 14.91 6.29
N GLY A 137 -10.98 16.10 5.69
CA GLY A 137 -9.75 16.86 5.66
C GLY A 137 -8.71 16.43 4.64
N GLY A 138 -8.87 15.35 3.86
CA GLY A 138 -8.03 14.97 2.69
C GLY A 138 -7.96 13.47 2.42
N PHE A 139 -7.36 13.05 1.30
CA PHE A 139 -7.31 11.63 0.91
C PHE A 139 -6.21 11.27 -0.08
N TYR A 140 -5.31 10.38 0.31
CA TYR A 140 -4.23 9.82 -0.49
C TYR A 140 -4.50 8.31 -0.60
N ALA A 141 -4.91 7.80 -1.76
CA ALA A 141 -5.20 6.37 -1.87
C ALA A 141 -3.93 5.53 -1.65
N ILE A 142 -2.92 5.71 -2.50
CA ILE A 142 -1.61 5.09 -2.34
C ILE A 142 -0.56 6.20 -2.19
N HIS A 143 0.19 6.20 -1.09
CA HIS A 143 1.18 7.22 -0.76
C HIS A 143 2.58 6.61 -0.60
N VAL A 144 3.51 6.97 -1.49
CA VAL A 144 4.94 6.74 -1.28
C VAL A 144 5.48 7.93 -0.49
N PHE A 145 5.95 7.66 0.74
CA PHE A 145 6.18 8.69 1.75
C PHE A 145 7.64 8.73 2.20
N ASP A 146 8.15 9.97 2.36
CA ASP A 146 9.46 10.33 2.91
C ASP A 146 10.63 9.91 2.01
N THR A 147 10.86 8.60 1.87
CA THR A 147 11.81 8.05 0.90
C THR A 147 11.22 6.86 0.13
N GLY A 148 11.73 6.59 -1.07
CA GLY A 148 11.31 5.44 -1.87
C GLY A 148 12.29 5.07 -2.97
N ASN A 149 12.60 3.78 -3.12
CA ASN A 149 13.49 3.29 -4.19
C ASN A 149 12.98 2.02 -4.86
N HIS A 150 12.88 1.99 -6.20
CA HIS A 150 12.35 0.83 -6.93
C HIS A 150 10.94 0.43 -6.47
N ILE A 151 10.02 1.39 -6.52
CA ILE A 151 8.61 1.18 -6.19
C ILE A 151 7.81 1.09 -7.49
N THR A 152 6.96 0.08 -7.61
CA THR A 152 6.02 -0.04 -8.73
C THR A 152 4.58 -0.03 -8.22
N ILE A 153 3.75 0.82 -8.80
CA ILE A 153 2.30 0.82 -8.60
C ILE A 153 1.68 0.55 -9.97
N SER A 154 1.04 -0.60 -10.14
CA SER A 154 0.53 -1.04 -11.44
C SER A 154 -0.86 -1.65 -11.39
N ASN A 155 -1.63 -1.49 -12.47
CA ASN A 155 -2.96 -2.10 -12.64
C ASN A 155 -3.95 -1.78 -11.50
N CYS A 156 -3.71 -0.74 -10.72
CA CYS A 156 -4.56 -0.34 -9.62
C CYS A 156 -5.66 0.59 -10.12
N GLU A 157 -6.82 0.51 -9.47
CA GLU A 157 -7.95 1.41 -9.69
C GLU A 157 -8.18 2.23 -8.42
N VAL A 158 -8.44 3.52 -8.55
CA VAL A 158 -8.73 4.40 -7.43
C VAL A 158 -9.99 5.21 -7.71
N ASP A 159 -10.97 5.13 -6.83
CA ASP A 159 -12.14 6.03 -6.82
C ASP A 159 -12.06 7.02 -5.66
N ILE A 160 -11.92 8.30 -6.01
CA ILE A 160 -11.88 9.46 -5.11
C ILE A 160 -12.94 10.49 -5.45
N SER A 161 -13.95 10.12 -6.24
CA SER A 161 -15.02 11.02 -6.70
C SER A 161 -15.88 11.64 -5.60
N GLY A 162 -15.87 11.07 -4.40
CA GLY A 162 -16.63 11.57 -3.26
C GLY A 162 -15.93 12.65 -2.42
N THR A 163 -14.66 12.98 -2.68
CA THR A 163 -13.92 13.95 -1.86
C THR A 163 -14.17 15.40 -2.28
N ASN A 164 -14.21 16.30 -1.29
CA ASN A 164 -14.34 17.75 -1.48
C ASN A 164 -13.10 18.53 -0.99
N SER A 165 -12.05 17.82 -0.56
CA SER A 165 -10.78 18.42 -0.15
C SER A 165 -10.00 18.91 -1.35
N THR A 166 -9.03 19.80 -1.15
CA THR A 166 -7.98 20.12 -2.13
C THR A 166 -6.68 19.36 -1.87
N LEU A 167 -6.61 18.64 -0.76
CA LEU A 167 -5.44 17.87 -0.32
C LEU A 167 -5.73 16.38 -0.48
N TYR A 168 -5.86 15.97 -1.75
CA TYR A 168 -6.22 14.61 -2.14
C TYR A 168 -5.48 14.19 -3.41
N GLY A 169 -5.39 12.88 -3.64
CA GLY A 169 -4.88 12.31 -4.88
C GLY A 169 -4.82 10.79 -4.86
N ALA A 170 -4.83 10.19 -6.04
CA ALA A 170 -4.88 8.74 -6.17
C ALA A 170 -3.53 8.09 -5.86
N TYR A 171 -2.48 8.56 -6.52
CA TYR A 171 -1.12 8.06 -6.34
C TYR A 171 -0.24 9.24 -5.98
N ILE A 172 0.15 9.34 -4.71
CA ILE A 172 0.92 10.45 -4.17
C ILE A 172 2.34 9.98 -3.88
N VAL A 173 3.31 10.81 -4.24
CA VAL A 173 4.72 10.66 -3.88
C VAL A 173 5.15 11.97 -3.22
N SER A 174 5.36 11.98 -1.91
CA SER A 174 5.69 13.22 -1.18
C SER A 174 6.41 12.95 0.14
N GLY A 175 7.21 13.93 0.59
CA GLY A 175 7.93 13.85 1.87
C GLY A 175 7.08 14.22 3.10
N SER A 176 5.76 14.36 2.95
CA SER A 176 4.90 14.87 4.03
C SER A 176 3.60 14.11 4.14
N GLU A 177 3.16 13.90 5.37
CA GLU A 177 1.88 13.25 5.63
C GLU A 177 0.69 14.15 5.31
N THR A 178 0.91 15.47 5.23
CA THR A 178 -0.15 16.48 5.13
C THR A 178 -0.02 17.39 3.92
N SER A 179 1.15 17.45 3.27
CA SER A 179 1.41 18.30 2.11
C SER A 179 1.87 17.49 0.90
N ILE A 180 1.15 17.61 -0.22
CA ILE A 180 1.59 17.03 -1.50
C ILE A 180 2.73 17.81 -2.16
N LEU A 181 3.15 18.94 -1.59
CA LEU A 181 4.16 19.84 -2.16
C LEU A 181 5.53 19.69 -1.52
N GLU A 182 5.63 19.00 -0.39
CA GLU A 182 6.89 18.75 0.29
C GLU A 182 7.59 17.56 -0.39
N GLY A 183 8.82 17.78 -0.84
CA GLY A 183 9.64 16.77 -1.48
C GLY A 183 10.18 15.74 -0.48
N GLY A 184 10.48 14.55 -0.99
CA GLY A 184 11.19 13.48 -0.29
C GLY A 184 12.32 12.94 -1.17
N ASP A 185 12.95 11.85 -0.77
CA ASP A 185 14.03 11.21 -1.53
C ASP A 185 13.50 10.00 -2.32
N PHE A 186 13.21 10.21 -3.61
CA PHE A 186 12.53 9.23 -4.45
C PHE A 186 13.32 8.89 -5.71
N HIS A 187 13.52 7.59 -5.94
CA HIS A 187 14.28 7.08 -7.06
C HIS A 187 13.58 5.86 -7.67
N ASN A 188 13.49 5.79 -9.00
CA ASN A 188 12.90 4.64 -9.72
C ASN A 188 11.47 4.30 -9.26
N ILE A 189 10.57 5.30 -9.27
CA ILE A 189 9.14 5.08 -8.98
C ILE A 189 8.39 4.91 -10.31
N LEU A 190 7.78 3.75 -10.51
CA LEU A 190 6.99 3.44 -11.71
C LEU A 190 5.51 3.39 -11.35
N ILE A 191 4.72 4.31 -11.92
CA ILE A 191 3.26 4.33 -11.81
C ILE A 191 2.71 4.10 -13.22
N THR A 192 2.12 2.93 -13.48
CA THR A 192 1.76 2.51 -14.84
C THR A 192 0.46 1.69 -14.87
N GLN A 193 -0.28 1.76 -15.98
CA GLN A 193 -1.51 0.97 -16.18
C GLN A 193 -2.58 1.15 -15.08
N ASN A 194 -2.58 2.30 -14.43
CA ASN A 194 -3.51 2.62 -13.35
C ASN A 194 -4.68 3.49 -13.86
N SER A 195 -5.83 3.42 -13.19
CA SER A 195 -6.99 4.28 -13.43
C SER A 195 -7.38 5.04 -12.16
N ALA A 196 -7.75 6.32 -12.31
CA ALA A 196 -8.24 7.14 -11.22
C ALA A 196 -9.52 7.86 -11.64
N GLN A 197 -10.56 7.80 -10.79
CA GLN A 197 -11.80 8.54 -10.95
C GLN A 197 -11.93 9.61 -9.86
N GLY A 198 -12.30 10.83 -10.26
CA GLY A 198 -12.64 11.89 -9.28
C GLY A 198 -11.46 12.70 -8.74
N GLY A 199 -10.24 12.50 -9.23
CA GLY A 199 -9.09 13.32 -8.86
C GLY A 199 -7.91 13.17 -9.81
N ASP A 200 -6.93 14.08 -9.65
CA ASP A 200 -5.73 14.13 -10.49
C ASP A 200 -4.76 12.99 -10.17
N ILE A 201 -4.09 12.49 -11.23
CA ILE A 201 -2.89 11.66 -11.15
C ILE A 201 -1.72 12.61 -10.84
N THR A 202 -1.53 13.01 -9.59
CA THR A 202 -0.49 14.01 -9.28
C THR A 202 0.89 13.38 -9.12
N HIS A 203 1.69 13.40 -10.19
CA HIS A 203 3.14 13.16 -10.18
C HIS A 203 3.91 14.48 -9.98
N ARG A 204 4.85 14.58 -9.02
CA ARG A 204 6.08 15.40 -9.18
C ARG A 204 7.28 14.83 -8.41
N TYR A 205 8.29 14.41 -9.18
CA TYR A 205 9.65 14.22 -8.71
C TYR A 205 10.29 15.59 -8.47
N SER A 206 10.80 15.82 -7.27
CA SER A 206 11.84 16.82 -7.06
C SER A 206 13.16 16.19 -7.49
N ASP A 207 13.59 16.44 -8.73
CA ASP A 207 15.00 16.63 -9.05
C ASP A 207 15.17 17.27 -10.43
N TRP A 208 16.18 18.12 -10.50
CA TRP A 208 16.37 19.17 -11.48
C TRP A 208 16.56 18.63 -12.91
N PHE A 209 15.78 19.19 -13.84
CA PHE A 209 16.08 19.28 -15.28
C PHE A 209 16.52 17.98 -15.97
N LEU A 210 15.57 17.26 -16.60
CA LEU A 210 15.85 16.64 -17.90
C LEU A 210 14.69 16.94 -18.86
N PRO A 211 14.98 17.49 -20.06
CA PRO A 211 13.98 17.75 -21.07
C PRO A 211 13.41 16.43 -21.60
N TRP A 212 12.13 16.48 -21.95
CA TRP A 212 11.39 15.54 -22.81
C TRP A 212 12.27 14.62 -23.69
N PRO A 213 11.94 13.31 -23.84
CA PRO A 213 10.62 12.71 -23.66
C PRO A 213 10.58 11.70 -22.52
N ALA A 214 9.75 11.96 -21.50
CA ALA A 214 9.19 10.87 -20.71
C ALA A 214 8.02 10.30 -21.52
N THR A 215 8.18 9.12 -22.12
CA THR A 215 7.08 8.41 -22.77
C THR A 215 6.16 7.83 -21.70
N SER A 216 5.19 8.62 -21.24
CA SER A 216 3.98 8.07 -20.63
C SER A 216 3.05 7.65 -21.78
N SER A 217 3.06 6.38 -22.15
CA SER A 217 2.09 5.84 -23.09
C SER A 217 0.74 5.75 -22.39
N PHE A 218 -0.11 6.76 -22.59
CA PHE A 218 -1.52 6.68 -22.21
C PHE A 218 -2.26 5.83 -23.25
N PRO A 219 -3.12 4.88 -22.86
CA PRO A 219 -4.22 4.49 -23.73
C PRO A 219 -5.13 5.70 -23.89
N THR A 220 -5.21 6.22 -25.12
CA THR A 220 -6.16 7.27 -25.48
C THR A 220 -7.58 6.73 -25.35
N THR A 221 -8.27 7.03 -24.26
CA THR A 221 -9.73 7.01 -24.29
C THR A 221 -10.16 8.23 -25.11
N SER A 222 -10.60 8.00 -26.34
CA SER A 222 -11.09 9.06 -27.22
C SER A 222 -12.36 9.67 -26.60
N PHE A 223 -12.22 10.83 -25.98
CA PHE A 223 -13.39 11.65 -25.63
C PHE A 223 -13.85 12.34 -26.92
N SER A 224 -14.89 11.82 -27.56
CA SER A 224 -15.54 12.52 -28.67
C SER A 224 -16.23 13.77 -28.11
N THR A 225 -15.60 14.94 -28.26
CA THR A 225 -16.25 16.21 -27.97
C THR A 225 -17.41 16.42 -28.94
N PRO A 226 -18.63 16.78 -28.50
CA PRO A 226 -19.67 17.21 -29.42
C PRO A 226 -19.17 18.45 -30.19
N THR A 227 -19.37 18.45 -31.50
CA THR A 227 -19.02 19.55 -32.41
C THR A 227 -19.44 20.90 -31.85
N PRO A 228 -18.56 21.91 -31.78
CA PRO A 228 -18.93 23.23 -31.28
C PRO A 228 -19.92 23.88 -32.25
N THR A 229 -21.14 24.13 -31.77
CA THR A 229 -22.11 25.01 -32.43
C THR A 229 -21.49 26.40 -32.56
N PRO A 230 -21.41 27.02 -33.76
CA PRO A 230 -20.81 28.34 -33.90
C PRO A 230 -21.61 29.38 -33.12
N CYS A 231 -20.96 30.11 -32.19
CA CYS A 231 -21.50 31.33 -31.62
C CYS A 231 -21.74 32.35 -32.74
N THR A 232 -22.99 32.57 -33.12
CA THR A 232 -23.36 33.66 -34.02
C THR A 232 -23.17 34.99 -33.30
N SER A 233 -22.21 35.79 -33.78
CA SER A 233 -22.05 37.21 -33.44
C SER A 233 -23.33 37.96 -33.82
N GLY A 234 -24.17 38.26 -32.82
CA GLY A 234 -25.29 39.17 -32.99
C GLY A 234 -24.78 40.61 -33.14
N LYS A 235 -24.75 41.12 -34.37
CA LYS A 235 -24.65 42.57 -34.63
C LYS A 235 -25.83 43.26 -33.93
N ARG A 236 -25.53 44.12 -32.96
CA ARG A 236 -26.49 45.11 -32.45
C ARG A 236 -26.65 46.20 -33.52
N THR A 237 -27.77 46.20 -34.23
CA THR A 237 -28.22 47.30 -35.10
C THR A 237 -29.19 48.20 -34.32
N GLY A 238 -29.11 49.53 -34.51
CA GLY A 238 -29.92 50.58 -33.84
C GLY A 238 -31.44 50.35 -33.92
N TRP A 239 -32.28 51.04 -33.15
CA TRP A 239 -32.29 52.45 -32.73
C TRP A 239 -32.42 52.62 -31.21
#